data_AF-A0A484WSX7-F1
#
_entry.id   AF-A0A484WSX7-F1
#
_cell.length_a   1.000
_cell.length_b   1.000
_cell.length_c   1.000
_cell.angle_alpha   90.00
_cell.angle_beta   90.00
_cell.angle_gamma   90.00
#
_symmetry.space_group_name_H-M   'P 1'
#
loop_
_entity.id
_entity.type
_entity.pdbx_description
1 polymer ?
#
loop_
_entity_poly.entity_id
_entity_poly.type
_entity_poly.pdbx_seq_one_letter_code
_entity_poly.pdbx_strand_id
1 'polypeptide(L)'
;MVGFCGTDGTPLYSANEVDVDVSWLSPQSEYRPTEYLQQWVSFWFVEDKRLAAAKRFQLIRLTHIDKHWSSSKMLREHAFQPDVNALHTLLNRTCEEIDAAENHTQLMLVEAKLTKALYKMVSQTVGYGDFTRAKRGGGIDMANRFLDQGNYLAYGLAAVAAWVTGIPHGLAVMHGKTRRGGLVFDLADLIKDALVMPQAFIAAMAGEDAQEFRQRCVNIFQQADALDVMITSLQETAQALAKADQ
;
A
#
# COMPACT_ATOMS: atom_id res chain seq x y z
N MET A 1 10.76 3.51 -16.19
CA MET A 1 9.28 3.62 -16.23
C MET A 1 8.91 5.09 -16.07
N VAL A 2 7.87 5.55 -16.77
CA VAL A 2 7.36 6.93 -16.65
C VAL A 2 5.87 6.86 -16.29
N GLY A 3 5.43 7.67 -15.32
CA GLY A 3 4.03 7.77 -14.91
C GLY A 3 3.50 9.19 -15.06
N PHE A 4 2.32 9.35 -15.65
CA PHE A 4 1.59 10.61 -15.71
C PHE A 4 0.46 10.58 -14.66
N CYS A 5 0.43 11.55 -13.76
CA CYS A 5 -0.59 11.67 -12.70
C CYS A 5 -1.26 13.05 -12.77
N GLY A 6 -2.40 13.19 -12.10
CA GLY A 6 -3.02 14.50 -11.90
C GLY A 6 -2.21 15.38 -10.93
N THR A 7 -2.66 16.61 -10.72
CA THR A 7 -1.98 17.57 -9.84
C THR A 7 -2.46 17.42 -8.39
N ASP A 8 -1.58 17.62 -7.41
CA ASP A 8 -1.91 17.65 -5.98
C ASP A 8 -2.73 16.44 -5.46
N GLY A 9 -2.39 15.24 -5.94
CA GLY A 9 -3.03 14.02 -5.45
C GLY A 9 -4.39 13.72 -6.07
N THR A 10 -4.78 14.48 -7.10
CA THR A 10 -5.99 14.20 -7.89
C THR A 10 -5.73 13.14 -8.98
N PRO A 11 -6.73 12.32 -9.33
CA PRO A 11 -6.60 11.36 -10.43
C PRO A 11 -6.21 12.03 -11.75
N LEU A 12 -5.44 11.36 -12.60
CA LEU A 12 -5.08 11.86 -13.93
C LEU A 12 -6.33 12.13 -14.79
N TYR A 13 -7.28 11.20 -14.74
CA TYR A 13 -8.58 11.33 -15.40
C TYR A 13 -9.58 10.34 -14.77
N SER A 14 -10.84 10.75 -14.70
CA SER A 14 -11.96 9.93 -14.23
C SER A 14 -12.90 9.64 -15.40
N ALA A 15 -13.16 8.36 -15.69
CA ALA A 15 -14.17 7.93 -16.66
C ALA A 15 -15.12 6.91 -16.04
N ASN A 16 -16.43 7.20 -16.11
CA ASN A 16 -17.49 6.42 -15.48
C ASN A 16 -17.22 6.24 -13.96
N GLU A 17 -17.22 4.99 -13.47
CA GLU A 17 -17.02 4.65 -12.05
C GLU A 17 -15.55 4.39 -11.69
N VAL A 18 -14.62 4.46 -12.66
CA VAL A 18 -13.21 4.11 -12.47
C VAL A 18 -12.32 5.35 -12.56
N ASP A 19 -11.67 5.66 -11.44
CA ASP A 19 -10.66 6.72 -11.35
C ASP A 19 -9.29 6.16 -11.76
N VAL A 20 -8.65 6.80 -12.76
CA VAL A 20 -7.28 6.49 -13.19
C VAL A 20 -6.33 7.45 -12.50
N ASP A 21 -5.66 6.99 -11.44
CA ASP A 21 -4.75 7.83 -10.67
C ASP A 21 -3.48 8.13 -11.47
N VAL A 22 -2.88 7.11 -12.09
CA VAL A 22 -1.64 7.22 -12.88
C VAL A 22 -1.74 6.43 -14.19
N SER A 23 -1.25 7.01 -15.28
CA SER A 23 -1.02 6.31 -16.56
C SER A 23 0.46 5.95 -16.69
N TRP A 24 0.77 4.65 -16.76
CA TRP A 24 2.13 4.13 -16.78
C TRP A 24 2.62 3.79 -18.20
N LEU A 25 3.79 4.34 -18.56
CA LEU A 25 4.58 3.93 -19.72
C LEU A 25 5.76 3.07 -19.24
N SER A 26 5.63 1.77 -19.49
CA SER A 26 6.64 0.77 -19.14
C SER A 26 7.63 0.58 -20.29
N PRO A 27 8.96 0.54 -20.04
CA PRO A 27 9.93 0.20 -21.08
C PRO A 27 9.63 -1.18 -21.69
N GLN A 28 9.65 -1.27 -23.03
CA GLN A 28 9.32 -2.48 -23.79
C GLN A 28 10.53 -3.16 -24.42
N SER A 29 11.66 -2.46 -24.56
CA SER A 29 12.89 -2.97 -25.20
C SER A 29 13.78 -3.80 -24.27
N GLU A 30 13.30 -4.05 -23.05
CA GLU A 30 14.08 -4.44 -21.89
C GLU A 30 13.47 -5.73 -21.33
N TYR A 31 14.00 -6.89 -21.74
CA TYR A 31 13.44 -8.21 -21.42
C TYR A 31 13.43 -8.47 -19.91
N ARG A 32 12.29 -8.95 -19.41
CA ARG A 32 12.08 -9.30 -17.99
C ARG A 32 12.06 -10.83 -17.80
N PRO A 33 12.37 -11.34 -16.59
CA PRO A 33 12.20 -12.75 -16.29
C PRO A 33 10.75 -13.20 -16.54
N THR A 34 10.58 -14.35 -17.17
CA THR A 34 9.25 -14.90 -17.49
C THR A 34 8.69 -15.81 -16.40
N GLU A 35 9.54 -16.29 -15.48
CA GLU A 35 9.17 -17.27 -14.45
C GLU A 35 8.04 -16.77 -13.54
N TYR A 36 8.13 -15.53 -13.05
CA TYR A 36 7.12 -14.97 -12.14
C TYR A 36 5.81 -14.72 -12.86
N LEU A 37 5.85 -14.30 -14.13
CA LEU A 37 4.65 -14.15 -14.94
C LEU A 37 3.95 -15.50 -15.12
N GLN A 38 4.68 -16.54 -15.50
CA GLN A 38 4.15 -17.89 -15.69
C GLN A 38 3.52 -18.44 -14.41
N GLN A 39 4.21 -18.25 -13.27
CA GLN A 39 3.70 -18.60 -11.95
C GLN A 39 2.45 -17.79 -11.57
N TRP A 40 2.43 -16.48 -11.85
CA TRP A 40 1.27 -15.64 -11.52
C TRP A 40 0.03 -16.07 -12.30
N VAL A 41 0.16 -16.26 -13.61
CA VAL A 41 -0.98 -16.64 -14.46
C VAL A 41 -1.46 -18.07 -14.22
N SER A 42 -0.63 -18.96 -13.65
CA SER A 42 -1.07 -20.32 -13.32
C SER A 42 -2.12 -20.34 -12.21
N PHE A 43 -2.10 -19.38 -11.28
CA PHE A 43 -3.08 -19.31 -10.19
C PHE A 43 -4.11 -18.17 -10.34
N TRP A 44 -3.79 -17.10 -11.07
CA TRP A 44 -4.59 -15.86 -11.03
C TRP A 44 -6.06 -16.04 -11.47
N PHE A 45 -6.33 -17.02 -12.34
CA PHE A 45 -7.68 -17.34 -12.82
C PHE A 45 -8.49 -18.18 -11.82
N VAL A 46 -7.86 -18.75 -10.80
CA VAL A 46 -8.51 -19.55 -9.74
C VAL A 46 -8.86 -18.63 -8.57
N GLU A 47 -10.16 -18.47 -8.28
CA GLU A 47 -10.64 -17.47 -7.31
C GLU A 47 -10.09 -17.68 -5.89
N ASP A 48 -10.08 -18.91 -5.40
CA ASP A 48 -9.57 -19.24 -4.06
C ASP A 48 -8.08 -18.94 -3.92
N LYS A 49 -7.30 -19.19 -4.98
CA LYS A 49 -5.86 -18.87 -4.98
C LYS A 49 -5.62 -17.37 -5.05
N ARG A 50 -6.45 -16.64 -5.81
CA ARG A 50 -6.39 -15.18 -5.84
C ARG A 50 -6.76 -14.58 -4.48
N LEU A 51 -7.75 -15.15 -3.77
CA LEU A 51 -8.05 -14.77 -2.40
C LEU A 51 -6.88 -15.07 -1.45
N ALA A 52 -6.25 -16.24 -1.58
CA ALA A 52 -5.06 -16.59 -0.79
C ALA A 52 -3.90 -15.59 -1.01
N ALA A 53 -3.68 -15.15 -2.25
CA ALA A 53 -2.71 -14.10 -2.57
C ALA A 53 -3.08 -12.76 -1.89
N ALA A 54 -4.34 -12.36 -1.95
CA ALA A 54 -4.83 -11.14 -1.30
C ALA A 54 -4.65 -11.19 0.22
N LYS A 55 -4.99 -12.32 0.87
CA LYS A 55 -4.74 -12.53 2.30
C LYS A 55 -3.25 -12.44 2.63
N ARG A 56 -2.39 -13.08 1.83
CA ARG A 56 -0.92 -13.01 2.01
C ARG A 56 -0.42 -11.57 1.97
N PHE A 57 -0.90 -10.76 1.03
CA PHE A 57 -0.54 -9.33 0.97
C PHE A 57 -0.99 -8.55 2.20
N GLN A 58 -2.20 -8.80 2.71
CA GLN A 58 -2.66 -8.15 3.94
C GLN A 58 -1.83 -8.57 5.17
N LEU A 59 -1.42 -9.84 5.27
CA LEU A 59 -0.53 -10.30 6.35
C LEU A 59 0.86 -9.65 6.28
N ILE A 60 1.40 -9.49 5.07
CA ILE A 60 2.66 -8.75 4.85
C ILE A 60 2.49 -7.29 5.28
N ARG A 61 1.38 -6.63 4.91
CA ARG A 61 1.05 -5.28 5.36
C ARG A 61 1.03 -5.19 6.90
N LEU A 62 0.36 -6.10 7.59
CA LEU A 62 0.35 -6.11 9.07
C LEU A 62 1.77 -6.23 9.65
N THR A 63 2.58 -7.11 9.07
CA THR A 63 3.98 -7.33 9.47
C THR A 63 4.80 -6.07 9.31
N HIS A 64 4.63 -5.33 8.22
CA HIS A 64 5.34 -4.07 8.00
C HIS A 64 4.84 -2.95 8.92
N ILE A 65 3.54 -2.86 9.18
CA ILE A 65 3.01 -1.89 10.14
C ILE A 65 3.66 -2.12 11.50
N ASP A 66 3.63 -3.35 12.01
CA ASP A 66 4.25 -3.69 13.30
C ASP A 66 5.75 -3.39 13.29
N LYS A 67 6.48 -3.95 12.31
CA LYS A 67 7.94 -3.77 12.18
C LYS A 67 8.36 -2.31 12.24
N HIS A 68 7.63 -1.42 11.56
CA HIS A 68 8.03 -0.02 11.45
C HIS A 68 7.52 0.84 12.61
N TRP A 69 6.27 0.65 13.05
CA TRP A 69 5.67 1.47 14.11
C TRP A 69 6.20 1.10 15.49
N SER A 70 6.46 -0.18 15.73
CA SER A 70 7.04 -0.71 16.98
C SER A 70 8.57 -0.64 16.99
N SER A 71 9.21 -0.16 15.92
CA SER A 71 10.67 -0.10 15.84
C SER A 71 11.27 0.85 16.87
N SER A 72 12.44 0.51 17.42
CA SER A 72 13.15 1.40 18.35
C SER A 72 13.47 2.77 17.74
N LYS A 73 13.58 2.85 16.41
CA LYS A 73 13.76 4.13 15.71
C LYS A 73 12.50 4.99 15.80
N MET A 74 11.34 4.41 15.50
CA MET A 74 10.06 5.11 15.59
C MET A 74 9.75 5.51 17.03
N LEU A 75 10.01 4.64 18.01
CA LEU A 75 9.77 4.95 19.42
C LEU A 75 10.65 6.10 19.97
N ARG A 76 11.74 6.47 19.27
CA ARG A 76 12.57 7.64 19.59
C ARG A 76 12.13 8.91 18.86
N GLU A 77 11.23 8.81 17.88
CA GLU A 77 10.65 9.96 17.20
C GLU A 77 9.67 10.65 18.15
N HIS A 78 10.03 11.82 18.66
CA HIS A 78 9.21 12.53 19.64
C HIS A 78 7.89 13.01 19.02
N ALA A 79 7.87 13.22 17.71
CA ALA A 79 6.67 13.60 16.98
C ALA A 79 5.66 12.44 16.81
N PHE A 80 6.06 11.18 17.05
CA PHE A 80 5.19 10.02 16.85
C PHE A 80 5.56 8.84 17.75
N GLN A 81 4.83 8.70 18.86
CA GLN A 81 5.02 7.62 19.84
C GLN A 81 3.70 6.83 19.98
N PRO A 82 3.44 5.86 19.09
CA PRO A 82 2.18 5.11 19.12
C PRO A 82 2.09 4.22 20.36
N ASP A 83 0.86 4.00 20.85
CA ASP A 83 0.61 2.96 21.86
C ASP A 83 0.79 1.58 21.22
N VAL A 84 1.97 0.97 21.47
CA VAL A 84 2.37 -0.32 20.93
C VAL A 84 1.43 -1.45 21.37
N ASN A 85 0.90 -1.41 22.59
CA ASN A 85 -0.02 -2.45 23.06
C ASN A 85 -1.36 -2.37 22.34
N ALA A 86 -1.88 -1.15 22.15
CA ALA A 86 -3.09 -0.93 21.35
C ALA A 86 -2.88 -1.32 19.88
N LEU A 87 -1.70 -1.03 19.32
CA LEU A 87 -1.33 -1.44 17.96
C LEU A 87 -1.33 -2.96 17.82
N HIS A 88 -0.60 -3.69 18.67
CA HIS A 88 -0.56 -5.15 18.62
C HIS A 88 -1.95 -5.77 18.78
N THR A 89 -2.78 -5.22 19.68
CA THR A 89 -4.17 -5.69 19.86
C THR A 89 -4.97 -5.53 18.56
N LEU A 90 -4.84 -4.38 17.88
CA LEU A 90 -5.50 -4.13 16.60
C LEU A 90 -4.99 -5.10 15.51
N LEU A 91 -3.69 -5.28 15.39
CA LEU A 91 -3.08 -6.12 14.37
C LEU A 91 -3.42 -7.61 14.57
N ASN A 92 -3.38 -8.11 15.80
CA ASN A 92 -3.74 -9.50 16.12
C ASN A 92 -5.20 -9.80 15.78
N ARG A 93 -6.14 -8.93 16.19
CA ARG A 93 -7.55 -9.07 15.81
C ARG A 93 -7.73 -9.04 14.29
N THR A 94 -7.01 -8.14 13.61
CA THR A 94 -7.09 -8.03 12.15
C THR A 94 -6.55 -9.28 11.46
N CYS A 95 -5.50 -9.91 12.00
CA CYS A 95 -4.97 -11.18 11.51
C CYS A 95 -6.02 -12.29 11.57
N GLU A 96 -6.73 -12.42 12.70
CA GLU A 96 -7.85 -13.37 12.85
C GLU A 96 -8.99 -13.09 11.86
N GLU A 97 -9.34 -11.82 11.67
CA GLU A 97 -10.36 -11.40 10.70
C GLU A 97 -9.95 -11.68 9.24
N ILE A 98 -8.67 -11.53 8.89
CA ILE A 98 -8.14 -11.88 7.56
C ILE A 98 -8.22 -13.39 7.32
N ASP A 99 -7.84 -14.20 8.32
CA ASP A 99 -7.90 -15.65 8.22
C ASP A 99 -9.34 -16.14 8.02
N ALA A 100 -10.28 -15.58 8.79
CA ALA A 100 -11.70 -15.90 8.72
C ALA A 100 -12.42 -15.41 7.44
N ALA A 101 -11.83 -14.50 6.66
CA ALA A 101 -12.48 -13.96 5.46
C ALA A 101 -12.63 -15.03 4.37
N GLU A 102 -13.86 -15.36 3.98
CA GLU A 102 -14.18 -16.40 2.99
C GLU A 102 -14.17 -15.87 1.54
N ASN A 103 -14.16 -14.55 1.36
CA ASN A 103 -14.18 -13.92 0.03
C ASN A 103 -13.56 -12.51 0.06
N HIS A 104 -13.32 -11.98 -1.15
CA HIS A 104 -12.70 -10.66 -1.35
C HIS A 104 -13.53 -9.52 -0.74
N THR A 105 -14.87 -9.62 -0.72
CA THR A 105 -15.74 -8.60 -0.14
C THR A 105 -15.52 -8.50 1.37
N GLN A 106 -15.48 -9.64 2.06
CA GLN A 106 -15.18 -9.69 3.49
C GLN A 106 -13.76 -9.16 3.77
N LEU A 107 -12.77 -9.56 2.98
CA LEU A 107 -11.39 -9.09 3.13
C LEU A 107 -11.27 -7.55 2.98
N MET A 108 -11.96 -6.96 1.99
CA MET A 108 -12.04 -5.50 1.80
C MET A 108 -12.71 -4.78 2.98
N LEU A 109 -13.69 -5.40 3.64
CA LEU A 109 -14.31 -4.84 4.85
C LEU A 109 -13.34 -4.84 6.04
N VAL A 110 -12.56 -5.91 6.20
CA VAL A 110 -11.50 -6.00 7.23
C VAL A 110 -10.46 -4.91 6.98
N GLU A 111 -10.02 -4.75 5.74
CA GLU A 111 -9.06 -3.73 5.32
C GLU A 111 -9.54 -2.29 5.65
N ALA A 112 -10.80 -1.98 5.31
CA ALA A 112 -11.38 -0.66 5.57
C ALA A 112 -11.46 -0.37 7.08
N LYS A 113 -11.79 -1.38 7.89
CA LYS A 113 -11.82 -1.26 9.37
C LYS A 113 -10.42 -1.02 9.93
N LEU A 114 -9.42 -1.79 9.49
CA LEU A 114 -8.02 -1.61 9.88
C LEU A 114 -7.56 -0.19 9.57
N THR A 115 -7.71 0.24 8.31
CA THR A 115 -7.24 1.54 7.83
C THR A 115 -7.87 2.69 8.62
N LYS A 116 -9.18 2.61 8.90
CA LYS A 116 -9.88 3.61 9.73
C LYS A 116 -9.34 3.66 11.16
N ALA A 117 -9.05 2.50 11.76
CA ALA A 117 -8.49 2.42 13.09
C ALA A 117 -7.06 2.99 13.15
N LEU A 118 -6.23 2.71 12.14
CA LEU A 118 -4.87 3.25 12.02
C LEU A 118 -4.89 4.78 11.86
N TYR A 119 -5.77 5.34 11.01
CA TYR A 119 -5.91 6.79 10.91
C TYR A 119 -6.28 7.43 12.24
N LYS A 120 -7.23 6.84 12.97
CA LYS A 120 -7.58 7.33 14.30
C LYS A 120 -6.38 7.28 15.25
N MET A 121 -5.65 6.17 15.27
CA MET A 121 -4.47 6.01 16.12
C MET A 121 -3.43 7.08 15.79
N VAL A 122 -3.05 7.24 14.51
CA VAL A 122 -2.02 8.22 14.10
C VAL A 122 -2.44 9.65 14.43
N SER A 123 -3.69 10.01 14.13
CA SER A 123 -4.25 11.33 14.44
C SER A 123 -4.18 11.65 15.94
N GLN A 124 -4.47 10.66 16.79
CA GLN A 124 -4.38 10.80 18.24
C GLN A 124 -2.93 10.86 18.71
N THR A 125 -2.05 10.01 18.18
CA THR A 125 -0.62 9.94 18.54
C THR A 125 0.10 11.26 18.29
N VAL A 126 -0.16 11.93 17.17
CA VAL A 126 0.50 13.21 16.86
C VAL A 126 -0.25 14.43 17.43
N GLY A 127 -1.42 14.23 18.05
CA GLY A 127 -2.27 15.33 18.53
C GLY A 127 -2.93 16.16 17.42
N TYR A 128 -3.24 15.56 16.27
CA TYR A 128 -3.86 16.25 15.12
C TYR A 128 -5.32 16.66 15.37
N GLY A 129 -6.00 15.97 16.30
CA GLY A 129 -7.43 16.13 16.58
C GLY A 129 -8.29 15.15 15.79
N ASP A 130 -9.50 15.58 15.43
CA ASP A 130 -10.43 14.76 14.64
C ASP A 130 -9.99 14.73 13.17
N PHE A 131 -9.72 13.53 12.66
CA PHE A 131 -9.33 13.31 11.27
C PHE A 131 -10.37 12.49 10.52
N THR A 132 -10.73 12.96 9.32
CA THR A 132 -11.55 12.21 8.36
C THR A 132 -10.81 12.14 7.03
N ARG A 133 -10.57 10.92 6.53
CA ARG A 133 -9.94 10.72 5.23
C ARG A 133 -10.84 11.23 4.11
N ALA A 134 -10.42 12.27 3.43
CA ALA A 134 -11.06 12.74 2.20
C ALA A 134 -10.71 11.79 1.05
N LYS A 135 -11.71 11.51 0.21
CA LYS A 135 -11.52 10.71 -1.01
C LYS A 135 -11.25 11.64 -2.21
N ARG A 136 -10.59 11.10 -3.24
CA ARG A 136 -10.38 11.78 -4.54
C ARG A 136 -9.66 13.13 -4.45
N GLY A 137 -8.70 13.28 -3.54
CA GLY A 137 -7.95 14.52 -3.39
C GLY A 137 -8.77 15.73 -2.89
N GLY A 138 -9.99 15.51 -2.39
CA GLY A 138 -10.86 16.60 -1.91
C GLY A 138 -10.53 17.13 -0.52
N GLY A 139 -9.45 16.66 0.10
CA GLY A 139 -9.05 17.08 1.45
C GLY A 139 -8.32 18.41 1.43
N ILE A 140 -8.82 19.37 2.21
CA ILE A 140 -8.20 20.70 2.34
C ILE A 140 -7.10 20.73 3.42
N ASP A 141 -7.16 19.82 4.38
CA ASP A 141 -6.18 19.72 5.46
C ASP A 141 -4.87 19.07 5.00
N MET A 142 -3.78 19.46 5.64
CA MET A 142 -2.43 19.03 5.24
C MET A 142 -2.22 17.53 5.35
N ALA A 143 -2.82 16.85 6.34
CA ALA A 143 -2.69 15.41 6.48
C ALA A 143 -3.30 14.68 5.27
N ASN A 144 -4.50 15.07 4.83
CA ASN A 144 -5.10 14.50 3.62
C ASN A 144 -4.24 14.74 2.37
N ARG A 145 -3.73 15.96 2.17
CA ARG A 145 -2.88 16.29 1.01
C ARG A 145 -1.59 15.48 0.99
N PHE A 146 -0.91 15.34 2.13
CA PHE A 146 0.30 14.52 2.25
C PHE A 146 0.01 13.03 2.08
N LEU A 147 -1.09 12.52 2.62
CA LEU A 147 -1.48 11.13 2.37
C LEU A 147 -1.70 10.87 0.88
N ASP A 148 -2.37 11.78 0.16
CA ASP A 148 -2.53 11.66 -1.29
C ASP A 148 -1.17 11.68 -1.99
N GLN A 149 -0.34 12.69 -1.75
CA GLN A 149 0.99 12.80 -2.36
C GLN A 149 1.87 11.57 -2.08
N GLY A 150 1.89 11.08 -0.85
CA GLY A 150 2.67 9.91 -0.46
C GLY A 150 2.18 8.62 -1.10
N ASN A 151 0.86 8.49 -1.32
CA ASN A 151 0.29 7.37 -2.06
C ASN A 151 0.81 7.32 -3.50
N TYR A 152 0.91 8.46 -4.20
CA TYR A 152 1.48 8.50 -5.55
C TYR A 152 2.94 8.07 -5.60
N LEU A 153 3.74 8.41 -4.59
CA LEU A 153 5.12 7.93 -4.48
C LEU A 153 5.16 6.40 -4.29
N ALA A 154 4.30 5.86 -3.44
CA ALA A 154 4.17 4.42 -3.24
C ALA A 154 3.69 3.68 -4.50
N TYR A 155 2.75 4.26 -5.26
CA TYR A 155 2.31 3.72 -6.55
C TYR A 155 3.46 3.67 -7.57
N GLY A 156 4.36 4.66 -7.57
CA GLY A 156 5.56 4.64 -8.39
C GLY A 156 6.47 3.45 -8.07
N LEU A 157 6.74 3.18 -6.79
CA LEU A 157 7.54 2.02 -6.38
C LEU A 157 6.85 0.70 -6.76
N ALA A 158 5.54 0.59 -6.50
CA ALA A 158 4.76 -0.60 -6.82
C ALA A 158 4.73 -0.90 -8.32
N ALA A 159 4.59 0.14 -9.15
CA ALA A 159 4.62 -0.01 -10.60
C ALA A 159 5.99 -0.52 -11.08
N VAL A 160 7.10 -0.03 -10.49
CA VAL A 160 8.45 -0.53 -10.75
C VAL A 160 8.60 -1.99 -10.31
N ALA A 161 8.15 -2.37 -9.11
CA ALA A 161 8.22 -3.74 -8.61
C ALA A 161 7.52 -4.74 -9.54
N ALA A 162 6.28 -4.42 -9.95
CA ALA A 162 5.52 -5.24 -10.89
C ALA A 162 6.21 -5.34 -12.28
N TRP A 163 6.81 -4.25 -12.75
CA TRP A 163 7.52 -4.26 -14.04
C TRP A 163 8.83 -5.06 -14.01
N VAL A 164 9.64 -4.92 -12.96
CA VAL A 164 10.91 -5.66 -12.83
C VAL A 164 10.66 -7.17 -12.76
N THR A 165 9.58 -7.57 -12.09
CA THR A 165 9.15 -8.99 -11.99
C THR A 165 8.40 -9.49 -13.24
N GLY A 166 8.06 -8.61 -14.18
CA GLY A 166 7.36 -8.98 -15.41
C GLY A 166 5.87 -9.25 -15.26
N ILE A 167 5.26 -8.89 -14.12
CA ILE A 167 3.84 -9.12 -13.84
C ILE A 167 3.00 -7.90 -14.31
N PRO A 168 2.04 -8.07 -15.23
CA PRO A 168 1.19 -6.98 -15.68
C PRO A 168 0.39 -6.34 -14.54
N HIS A 169 0.31 -5.01 -14.53
CA HIS A 169 -0.42 -4.23 -13.52
C HIS A 169 -1.91 -4.61 -13.41
N GLY A 170 -2.49 -5.19 -14.46
CA GLY A 170 -3.89 -5.63 -14.49
C GLY A 170 -4.16 -6.91 -13.69
N LEU A 171 -3.14 -7.69 -13.33
CA LEU A 171 -3.30 -8.96 -12.62
C LEU A 171 -3.36 -8.76 -11.10
N ALA A 172 -4.29 -7.90 -10.68
CA ALA A 172 -4.56 -7.59 -9.28
C ALA A 172 -5.14 -8.80 -8.54
N VAL A 173 -4.85 -8.90 -7.24
CA VAL A 173 -5.39 -9.93 -6.35
C VAL A 173 -6.48 -9.39 -5.43
N MET A 174 -6.52 -8.06 -5.20
CA MET A 174 -7.52 -7.44 -4.33
C MET A 174 -8.31 -6.34 -5.06
N HIS A 175 -7.64 -5.32 -5.60
CA HIS A 175 -8.30 -4.13 -6.16
C HIS A 175 -8.67 -4.21 -7.66
N GLY A 176 -8.72 -5.41 -8.23
CA GLY A 176 -8.92 -5.61 -9.68
C GLY A 176 -10.27 -5.19 -10.25
N LYS A 177 -11.33 -5.12 -9.42
CA LYS A 177 -12.68 -4.72 -9.87
C LYS A 177 -12.93 -3.21 -9.81
N THR A 178 -12.12 -2.48 -9.04
CA THR A 178 -12.37 -1.07 -8.72
C THR A 178 -11.32 -0.13 -9.29
N ARG A 179 -10.17 -0.65 -9.75
CA ARG A 179 -9.05 0.15 -10.25
C ARG A 179 -8.40 -0.48 -11.49
N ARG A 180 -8.23 0.32 -12.54
CA ARG A 180 -7.34 -0.05 -13.65
C ARG A 180 -5.91 -0.12 -13.13
N GLY A 181 -5.22 -1.22 -13.40
CA GLY A 181 -3.86 -1.43 -12.85
C GLY A 181 -3.87 -1.80 -11.37
N GLY A 182 -4.92 -2.50 -10.89
CA GLY A 182 -5.13 -2.82 -9.48
C GLY A 182 -3.94 -3.44 -8.74
N LEU A 183 -3.04 -4.16 -9.41
CA LEU A 183 -1.86 -4.74 -8.75
C LEU A 183 -0.92 -3.67 -8.20
N VAL A 184 -0.86 -2.49 -8.82
CA VAL A 184 -0.07 -1.36 -8.32
C VAL A 184 -0.61 -0.89 -6.97
N PHE A 185 -1.93 -0.91 -6.79
CA PHE A 185 -2.58 -0.54 -5.53
C PHE A 185 -2.34 -1.62 -4.48
N ASP A 186 -2.55 -2.89 -4.85
CA ASP A 186 -2.32 -4.05 -3.98
C ASP A 186 -0.90 -4.06 -3.39
N LEU A 187 0.11 -3.74 -4.20
CA LEU A 187 1.51 -3.66 -3.77
C LEU A 187 1.84 -2.42 -2.96
N ALA A 188 1.27 -1.27 -3.31
CA ALA A 188 1.49 -0.05 -2.55
C ALA A 188 0.94 -0.17 -1.12
N ASP A 189 -0.17 -0.89 -0.94
CA ASP A 189 -0.78 -1.11 0.38
C ASP A 189 0.11 -1.93 1.34
N LEU A 190 1.10 -2.67 0.82
CA LEU A 190 2.10 -3.36 1.65
C LEU A 190 2.89 -2.40 2.55
N ILE A 191 3.08 -1.14 2.11
CA ILE A 191 3.93 -0.17 2.81
C ILE A 191 3.26 1.17 3.14
N LYS A 192 2.13 1.50 2.52
CA LYS A 192 1.50 2.84 2.67
C LYS A 192 1.19 3.16 4.12
N ASP A 193 0.52 2.27 4.83
CA ASP A 193 0.19 2.51 6.24
C ASP A 193 1.42 2.43 7.14
N ALA A 194 2.36 1.54 6.82
CA ALA A 194 3.56 1.37 7.62
C ALA A 194 4.48 2.60 7.55
N LEU A 195 4.63 3.20 6.36
CA LEU A 195 5.67 4.20 6.07
C LEU A 195 5.11 5.58 5.74
N VAL A 196 4.09 5.68 4.88
CA VAL A 196 3.55 6.97 4.43
C VAL A 196 2.67 7.60 5.49
N MET A 197 1.77 6.81 6.08
CA MET A 197 0.75 7.34 7.00
C MET A 197 1.36 8.08 8.20
N PRO A 198 2.32 7.54 8.98
CA PRO A 198 2.92 8.29 10.08
C PRO A 198 3.60 9.57 9.61
N GLN A 199 4.36 9.51 8.51
CA GLN A 199 5.10 10.66 8.00
C GLN A 199 4.18 11.78 7.52
N ALA A 200 3.00 11.47 6.97
CA ALA A 200 2.04 12.48 6.54
C ALA A 200 1.52 13.30 7.72
N PHE A 201 1.24 12.66 8.86
CA PHE A 201 0.77 13.35 10.06
C PHE A 201 1.89 14.08 10.79
N ILE A 202 3.10 13.51 10.84
CA ILE A 202 4.29 14.18 11.41
C ILE A 202 4.59 15.46 10.62
N ALA A 203 4.64 15.38 9.28
CA ALA A 203 4.89 16.53 8.42
C ALA A 203 3.79 17.60 8.55
N ALA A 204 2.53 17.17 8.63
CA ALA A 204 1.40 18.09 8.84
C ALA A 204 1.49 18.84 10.17
N MET A 205 1.87 18.15 11.26
CA MET A 205 2.07 18.78 12.58
C MET A 205 3.31 19.67 12.64
N ALA A 206 4.34 19.34 11.87
CA ALA A 206 5.56 20.15 11.76
C ALA A 206 5.38 21.39 10.87
N GLY A 207 4.26 21.51 10.14
CA GLY A 207 4.01 22.61 9.21
C GLY A 207 4.90 22.58 7.98
N GLU A 208 5.36 21.40 7.59
CA GLU A 208 6.23 21.20 6.44
C GLU A 208 5.52 21.49 5.11
N ASP A 209 6.32 21.70 4.06
CA ASP A 209 5.84 21.80 2.70
C ASP A 209 5.82 20.44 1.95
N ALA A 210 5.30 20.45 0.73
CA ALA A 210 5.18 19.25 -0.11
C ALA A 210 6.53 18.66 -0.54
N GLN A 211 7.58 19.47 -0.64
CA GLN A 211 8.91 19.01 -1.03
C GLN A 211 9.60 18.33 0.16
N GLU A 212 9.49 18.90 1.35
CA GLU A 212 9.99 18.33 2.61
C GLU A 212 9.32 16.98 2.89
N PHE A 213 7.98 16.92 2.81
CA PHE A 213 7.24 15.68 2.97
C PHE A 213 7.64 14.61 1.93
N ARG A 214 7.80 15.01 0.65
CA ARG A 214 8.29 14.09 -0.39
C ARG A 214 9.66 13.53 -0.02
N GLN A 215 10.57 14.37 0.48
CA GLN A 215 11.91 13.91 0.88
C GLN A 215 11.84 12.95 2.08
N ARG A 216 10.93 13.16 3.04
CA ARG A 216 10.65 12.20 4.12
C ARG A 216 10.24 10.84 3.57
N CYS A 217 9.27 10.81 2.64
CA CYS A 217 8.82 9.57 2.00
C CYS A 217 9.96 8.85 1.28
N VAL A 218 10.75 9.57 0.47
CA VAL A 218 11.88 8.98 -0.26
C VAL A 218 12.92 8.40 0.71
N ASN A 219 13.27 9.14 1.77
CA ASN A 219 14.23 8.69 2.76
C ASN A 219 13.75 7.43 3.51
N ILE A 220 12.48 7.40 3.92
CA ILE A 220 11.95 6.24 4.66
C ILE A 220 11.79 5.02 3.74
N PHE A 221 11.43 5.21 2.46
CA PHE A 221 11.37 4.11 1.50
C PHE A 221 12.74 3.46 1.27
N GLN A 222 13.79 4.27 1.19
CA GLN A 222 15.16 3.75 1.08
C GLN A 222 15.60 3.02 2.35
N GLN A 223 15.33 3.58 3.53
CA GLN A 223 15.74 2.96 4.80
C GLN A 223 14.96 1.69 5.14
N ALA A 224 13.77 1.53 4.58
CA ALA A 224 12.90 0.37 4.78
C ALA A 224 13.03 -0.67 3.67
N ASP A 225 13.90 -0.44 2.68
CA ASP A 225 14.03 -1.26 1.46
C ASP A 225 12.66 -1.53 0.80
N ALA A 226 11.81 -0.49 0.72
CA ALA A 226 10.39 -0.64 0.38
C ALA A 226 10.16 -1.24 -1.02
N LEU A 227 11.07 -0.98 -1.96
CA LEU A 227 11.00 -1.58 -3.30
C LEU A 227 11.29 -3.09 -3.25
N ASP A 228 12.30 -3.50 -2.47
CA ASP A 228 12.66 -4.90 -2.32
C ASP A 228 11.55 -5.68 -1.63
N VAL A 229 10.91 -5.09 -0.61
CA VAL A 229 9.71 -5.65 0.02
C VAL A 229 8.65 -5.98 -1.02
N MET A 230 8.33 -5.05 -1.93
CA MET A 230 7.32 -5.28 -2.97
C MET A 230 7.75 -6.35 -3.98
N ILE A 231 9.02 -6.34 -4.40
CA ILE A 231 9.57 -7.33 -5.34
C ILE A 231 9.53 -8.72 -4.72
N THR A 232 10.08 -8.90 -3.51
CA THR A 232 10.09 -10.18 -2.81
C THR A 232 8.67 -10.66 -2.53
N SER A 233 7.75 -9.77 -2.14
CA SER A 233 6.34 -10.14 -1.93
C SER A 233 5.69 -10.71 -3.18
N LEU A 234 5.95 -10.14 -4.37
CA LEU A 234 5.48 -10.69 -5.64
C LEU A 234 6.10 -12.06 -5.93
N GLN A 235 7.43 -12.16 -5.84
CA GLN A 235 8.17 -13.37 -6.17
C GLN A 235 7.75 -14.55 -5.30
N GLU A 236 7.73 -14.36 -3.98
CA GLU A 236 7.36 -15.41 -3.03
C GLU A 236 5.90 -15.82 -3.16
N THR A 237 4.99 -14.86 -3.40
CA THR A 237 3.57 -15.15 -3.61
C THR A 237 3.35 -15.95 -4.89
N ALA A 238 4.02 -15.56 -5.98
CA ALA A 238 4.00 -16.29 -7.24
C ALA A 238 4.45 -17.74 -7.04
N GLN A 239 5.61 -17.92 -6.41
CA GLN A 239 6.20 -19.24 -6.18
C GLN A 239 5.34 -20.11 -5.26
N ALA A 240 4.78 -19.55 -4.18
CA ALA A 240 3.98 -20.29 -3.22
C ALA A 240 2.68 -20.82 -3.83
N LEU A 241 1.98 -19.99 -4.62
CA LEU A 241 0.66 -20.35 -5.15
C LEU A 241 0.72 -21.15 -6.46
N ALA A 242 1.80 -21.02 -7.23
CA ALA A 242 2.06 -21.86 -8.39
C ALA A 242 2.32 -23.32 -8.01
N LYS A 243 2.98 -23.57 -6.86
CA LYS A 243 3.30 -24.93 -6.38
C LYS A 243 2.12 -25.66 -5.75
N ALA A 244 1.06 -24.96 -5.35
CA ALA A 244 -0.07 -25.58 -4.66
C ALA A 244 -0.92 -26.54 -5.52
N ASP A 245 -0.62 -26.67 -6.82
CA ASP A 245 -1.25 -27.65 -7.75
C ASP A 245 -0.34 -28.82 -8.14
N GLN A 246 0.88 -28.91 -7.59
CA GLN A 246 1.80 -30.04 -7.79
C GLN A 246 1.82 -30.96 -6.57
#